data_AF-A0A938M7K6-F1
#
_entry.id   AF-A0A938M7K6-F1
#
_cell.length_a   1.000
_cell.length_b   1.000
_cell.length_c   1.000
_cell.angle_alpha   90.00
_cell.angle_beta   90.00
_cell.angle_gamma   90.00
#
_symmetry.space_group_name_H-M   'P 1'
#
loop_
_entity.id
_entity.type
_entity.pdbx_description
1 polymer ?
#
loop_
_entity_poly.entity_id
_entity_poly.type
_entity_poly.pdbx_seq_one_letter_code
_entity_poly.pdbx_strand_id
1 'polypeptide(L)'
;MMRFACQSRRLAARLWPLALVVLCAGLCFGPNTGLGQPAGETCIHFWRQGENSGFARIEGPKPVGTEWKQYEFSGVAPADAAVFCLALQFFGEAGNVWYDDAELSVDGKKLELPNPGFEEGMAHWVSRAAAAGAGKHEIDETVAHSGKRSGRIDATGGYYYWKPEGQFLAVKPGQKITARFWAKCSGR
;
A
#
# COMPACT_ATOMS: atom_id res chain seq x y z
N MET A 1 -40.13 49.28 -48.63
CA MET A 1 -39.71 50.35 -49.56
C MET A 1 -39.26 51.53 -48.70
N MET A 2 -38.09 52.12 -49.01
CA MET A 2 -37.40 53.25 -48.35
C MET A 2 -36.79 53.03 -46.96
N ARG A 3 -35.69 53.68 -46.53
CA ARG A 3 -34.35 54.05 -47.08
C ARG A 3 -33.67 54.96 -46.01
N PHE A 4 -32.39 54.71 -45.68
CA PHE A 4 -31.37 55.60 -45.06
C PHE A 4 -31.67 56.22 -43.66
N ALA A 5 -30.72 56.53 -42.76
CA ALA A 5 -29.29 56.86 -42.83
C ALA A 5 -28.57 56.47 -41.51
N CYS A 6 -27.32 55.97 -41.54
CA CYS A 6 -26.06 56.71 -41.29
C CYS A 6 -25.93 57.37 -39.89
N GLN A 7 -25.11 56.78 -39.01
CA GLN A 7 -24.03 57.52 -38.36
C GLN A 7 -22.95 56.59 -37.80
N SER A 8 -21.73 56.85 -38.23
CA SER A 8 -20.47 56.26 -37.79
C SER A 8 -20.13 56.63 -36.35
N ARG A 9 -19.53 55.71 -35.60
CA ARG A 9 -18.44 56.02 -34.67
C ARG A 9 -17.55 54.78 -34.48
N ARG A 10 -16.28 54.96 -34.84
CA ARG A 10 -15.17 54.07 -34.55
C ARG A 10 -15.03 53.92 -33.04
N LEU A 11 -14.66 52.74 -32.56
CA LEU A 11 -13.72 52.61 -31.42
C LEU A 11 -13.22 51.16 -31.28
N ALA A 12 -11.89 51.08 -31.37
CA ALA A 12 -11.00 50.15 -30.69
C ALA A 12 -11.23 48.63 -30.84
N ALA A 13 -10.46 48.06 -31.77
CA ALA A 13 -10.01 46.69 -31.69
C ALA A 13 -9.29 46.46 -30.35
N ARG A 14 -9.83 45.54 -29.53
CA ARG A 14 -9.06 44.85 -28.48
C ARG A 14 -9.14 43.36 -28.77
N LEU A 15 -8.06 42.87 -29.35
CA LEU A 15 -7.71 41.46 -29.45
C LEU A 15 -7.74 40.86 -28.04
N TRP A 16 -8.65 39.91 -27.80
CA TRP A 16 -8.57 38.99 -26.67
C TRP A 16 -7.85 37.73 -27.15
N PRO A 17 -6.70 37.36 -26.58
CA PRO A 17 -6.11 36.07 -26.91
C PRO A 17 -6.94 34.95 -26.27
N LEU A 18 -7.19 33.91 -27.07
CA LEU A 18 -7.63 32.60 -26.62
C LEU A 18 -6.72 32.13 -25.49
N ALA A 19 -7.21 32.17 -24.25
CA ALA A 19 -6.60 31.49 -23.13
C ALA A 19 -6.81 29.98 -23.34
N LEU A 20 -5.74 29.33 -23.80
CA LEU A 20 -5.57 27.88 -23.77
C LEU A 20 -5.69 27.44 -22.29
N VAL A 21 -6.86 26.97 -21.90
CA VAL A 21 -7.06 26.31 -20.61
C VAL A 21 -6.37 24.95 -20.70
N VAL A 22 -5.09 24.93 -20.32
CA VAL A 22 -4.40 23.69 -19.97
C VAL A 22 -5.01 23.23 -18.66
N LEU A 23 -5.94 22.29 -18.72
CA LEU A 23 -6.35 21.48 -17.58
C LEU A 23 -5.13 20.64 -17.16
N CYS A 24 -4.30 21.21 -16.28
CA CYS A 24 -3.44 20.43 -15.41
C CYS A 24 -4.34 19.63 -14.47
N ALA A 25 -4.66 18.39 -14.84
CA ALA A 25 -5.10 17.39 -13.88
C ALA A 25 -3.95 17.18 -12.89
N GLY A 26 -4.07 17.80 -11.73
CA GLY A 26 -3.14 17.66 -10.61
C GLY A 26 -3.21 16.25 -10.03
N LEU A 27 -2.50 15.32 -10.65
CA LEU A 27 -1.92 14.19 -9.94
C LEU A 27 -0.72 14.74 -9.17
N CYS A 28 -0.89 14.98 -7.87
CA CYS A 28 0.21 15.25 -6.97
C CYS A 28 1.05 13.97 -6.79
N PHE A 29 1.83 13.61 -7.80
CA PHE A 29 3.02 12.81 -7.60
C PHE A 29 4.04 13.74 -6.95
N GLY A 30 4.24 13.59 -5.64
CA GLY A 30 5.39 14.18 -4.97
C GLY A 30 6.70 13.73 -5.64
N PRO A 31 7.81 14.47 -5.47
CA PRO A 31 9.08 14.14 -6.11
C PRO A 31 9.47 12.71 -5.72
N ASN A 32 9.44 11.82 -6.72
CA ASN A 32 9.81 10.44 -6.60
C ASN A 32 11.30 10.37 -6.23
N THR A 33 11.57 10.05 -4.97
CA THR A 33 12.91 9.82 -4.44
C THR A 33 13.52 8.60 -5.12
N GLY A 34 14.41 8.83 -6.09
CA GLY A 34 15.39 7.84 -6.55
C GLY A 34 14.86 6.71 -7.45
N LEU A 35 15.50 6.56 -8.60
CA LEU A 35 15.34 5.41 -9.48
C LEU A 35 15.61 4.08 -8.74
N GLY A 36 14.56 3.29 -8.52
CA GLY A 36 14.60 1.82 -8.53
C GLY A 36 15.21 1.05 -7.35
N GLN A 37 15.05 1.50 -6.10
CA GLN A 37 15.36 0.61 -4.98
C GLN A 37 14.31 -0.52 -4.85
N PRO A 38 14.71 -1.78 -4.56
CA PRO A 38 13.79 -2.78 -4.03
C PRO A 38 13.12 -2.18 -2.81
N ALA A 39 11.84 -1.87 -2.94
CA ALA A 39 11.04 -1.40 -1.82
C ALA A 39 10.00 -2.47 -1.55
N GLY A 40 10.08 -3.07 -0.36
CA GLY A 40 8.89 -3.64 0.23
C GLY A 40 7.82 -2.56 0.34
N GLU A 41 6.56 -2.95 0.39
CA GLU A 41 5.46 -2.06 0.76
C GLU A 41 4.65 -2.77 1.82
N THR A 42 4.19 -2.03 2.82
CA THR A 42 3.32 -2.59 3.85
C THR A 42 2.13 -1.67 4.01
N CYS A 43 0.98 -2.24 4.36
CA CYS A 43 -0.19 -1.43 4.68
C CYS A 43 -1.16 -2.21 5.56
N ILE A 44 -2.11 -1.49 6.16
CA ILE A 44 -3.28 -2.09 6.79
C ILE A 44 -4.47 -1.81 5.89
N HIS A 45 -5.13 -2.85 5.37
CA HIS A 45 -6.35 -2.69 4.58
C HIS A 45 -7.60 -2.83 5.46
N PHE A 46 -8.67 -2.15 5.06
CA PHE A 46 -9.96 -2.17 5.73
C PHE A 46 -11.09 -2.58 4.78
N TRP A 47 -12.04 -3.34 5.31
CA TRP A 47 -13.28 -3.71 4.63
C TRP A 47 -14.49 -3.30 5.47
N ARG A 48 -15.59 -2.97 4.78
CA ARG A 48 -16.91 -2.88 5.42
C ARG A 48 -17.50 -4.27 5.60
N GLN A 49 -18.51 -4.38 6.46
CA GLN A 49 -19.19 -5.64 6.70
C GLN A 49 -19.82 -6.19 5.40
N GLY A 50 -19.47 -7.42 5.05
CA GLY A 50 -20.02 -8.11 3.87
C GLY A 50 -19.44 -7.68 2.52
N GLU A 51 -18.48 -6.75 2.49
CA GLU A 51 -17.81 -6.37 1.24
C GLU A 51 -16.65 -7.30 0.88
N ASN A 52 -16.49 -7.59 -0.41
CA ASN A 52 -15.40 -8.44 -0.93
C ASN A 52 -14.16 -7.63 -1.36
N SER A 53 -14.24 -6.30 -1.38
CA SER A 53 -13.17 -5.39 -1.75
C SER A 53 -12.83 -4.44 -0.61
N GLY A 54 -11.54 -4.20 -0.39
CA GLY A 54 -11.11 -3.24 0.63
C GLY A 54 -11.45 -1.82 0.17
N PHE A 55 -11.93 -0.98 1.08
CA PHE A 55 -12.37 0.38 0.76
C PHE A 55 -11.38 1.46 1.20
N ALA A 56 -10.49 1.13 2.13
CA ALA A 56 -9.50 2.05 2.67
C ALA A 56 -8.22 1.30 3.06
N ARG A 57 -7.10 2.03 3.17
CA ARG A 57 -5.85 1.52 3.69
C ARG A 57 -5.05 2.58 4.44
N ILE A 58 -4.25 2.16 5.41
CA ILE A 58 -3.16 2.94 6.00
C ILE A 58 -1.86 2.49 5.35
N GLU A 59 -1.17 3.41 4.68
CA GLU A 59 0.17 3.16 4.15
C GLU A 59 1.17 2.97 5.29
N GLY A 60 1.91 1.87 5.22
CA GLY A 60 3.04 1.59 6.09
C GLY A 60 4.37 2.02 5.45
N PRO A 61 5.48 1.71 6.13
CA PRO A 61 6.81 1.97 5.60
C PRO A 61 7.09 1.09 4.39
N LYS A 62 8.11 1.51 3.64
CA LYS A 62 8.66 0.78 2.51
C LYS A 62 10.01 0.20 2.88
N PRO A 63 10.10 -1.09 3.30
CA PRO A 63 11.37 -1.69 3.65
C PRO A 63 12.41 -1.58 2.54
N VAL A 64 13.63 -1.23 2.93
CA VAL A 64 14.80 -1.12 2.05
C VAL A 64 16.04 -1.63 2.78
N GLY A 65 17.09 -1.93 2.03
CA GLY A 65 18.41 -2.30 2.56
C GLY A 65 18.60 -3.80 2.76
N THR A 66 19.87 -4.20 2.89
CA THR A 66 20.29 -5.61 2.98
C THR A 66 20.35 -6.16 4.39
N GLU A 67 20.08 -5.34 5.41
CA GLU A 67 20.10 -5.77 6.80
C GLU A 67 18.68 -5.88 7.33
N TRP A 68 18.48 -6.81 8.26
CA TRP A 68 17.22 -6.90 8.99
C TRP A 68 17.01 -5.63 9.80
N LYS A 69 15.84 -5.03 9.61
CA LYS A 69 15.41 -3.86 10.36
C LYS A 69 13.97 -4.03 10.80
N GLN A 70 13.69 -3.64 12.04
CA GLN A 70 12.32 -3.56 12.52
C GLN A 70 11.65 -2.30 11.98
N TYR A 71 10.43 -2.48 11.50
CA TYR A 71 9.55 -1.42 11.04
C TYR A 71 8.32 -1.38 11.94
N GLU A 72 7.82 -0.17 12.21
CA GLU A 72 6.60 0.07 12.97
C GLU A 72 5.78 1.14 12.24
N PHE A 73 4.46 0.94 12.19
CA PHE A 73 3.53 1.99 11.81
C PHE A 73 2.18 1.81 12.50
N SER A 74 1.42 2.89 12.55
CA SER A 74 0.08 2.86 13.13
C SER A 74 -0.86 3.78 12.38
N GLY A 75 -2.16 3.54 12.57
CA GLY A 75 -3.20 4.47 12.14
C GLY A 75 -4.53 4.11 12.76
N VAL A 76 -5.54 4.90 12.40
CA VAL A 76 -6.89 4.81 13.00
C VAL A 76 -7.82 4.14 12.00
N ALA A 77 -8.62 3.19 12.49
CA ALA A 77 -9.66 2.54 11.70
C ALA A 77 -10.65 3.61 11.18
N PRO A 78 -10.87 3.71 9.85
CA PRO A 78 -11.77 4.71 9.29
C PRO A 78 -13.22 4.45 9.68
N ALA A 79 -14.09 5.43 9.40
CA ALA A 79 -15.53 5.23 9.47
C ALA A 79 -15.93 4.00 8.63
N ASP A 80 -16.91 3.24 9.12
CA ASP A 80 -17.44 2.01 8.50
C ASP A 80 -16.48 0.81 8.41
N ALA A 81 -15.27 0.91 8.95
CA ALA A 81 -14.38 -0.24 9.07
C ALA A 81 -14.98 -1.29 10.01
N ALA A 82 -15.16 -2.51 9.49
CA ALA A 82 -15.63 -3.66 10.28
C ALA A 82 -14.51 -4.68 10.50
N VAL A 83 -13.63 -4.84 9.51
CA VAL A 83 -12.47 -5.72 9.60
C VAL A 83 -11.24 -5.09 8.96
N PHE A 84 -10.06 -5.57 9.35
CA PHE A 84 -8.78 -5.18 8.79
C PHE A 84 -7.83 -6.38 8.59
N CYS A 85 -6.78 -6.16 7.80
CA CYS A 85 -5.63 -7.07 7.74
C CYS A 85 -4.32 -6.30 7.57
N LEU A 86 -3.23 -6.91 8.06
CA LEU A 86 -1.88 -6.51 7.68
C LEU A 86 -1.56 -7.10 6.31
N ALA A 87 -1.07 -6.24 5.41
CA ALA A 87 -0.53 -6.65 4.13
C ALA A 87 0.97 -6.38 4.05
N LEU A 88 1.72 -7.42 3.69
CA LEU A 88 3.16 -7.38 3.45
C LEU A 88 3.38 -7.59 1.95
N GLN A 89 4.00 -6.62 1.28
CA GLN A 89 3.93 -6.51 -0.17
C GLN A 89 5.29 -6.22 -0.78
N PHE A 90 5.42 -6.44 -2.08
CA PHE A 90 6.60 -6.08 -2.83
C PHE A 90 6.21 -5.52 -4.19
N PHE A 91 6.40 -4.21 -4.34
CA PHE A 91 6.21 -3.50 -5.60
C PHE A 91 7.49 -2.78 -6.06
N GLY A 92 8.64 -3.18 -5.50
CA GLY A 92 9.95 -2.76 -5.98
C GLY A 92 10.21 -3.22 -7.41
N GLU A 93 11.12 -2.55 -8.11
CA GLU A 93 11.41 -2.85 -9.53
C GLU A 93 12.21 -4.14 -9.73
N ALA A 94 13.02 -4.55 -8.74
CA ALA A 94 13.89 -5.73 -8.82
C ALA A 94 14.27 -6.23 -7.42
N GLY A 95 14.71 -7.48 -7.33
CA GLY A 95 15.17 -8.10 -6.08
C GLY A 95 14.06 -8.81 -5.32
N ASN A 96 14.33 -9.10 -4.05
CA ASN A 96 13.41 -9.79 -3.15
C ASN A 96 13.24 -9.00 -1.85
N VAL A 97 12.13 -9.25 -1.15
CA VAL A 97 11.92 -8.82 0.23
C VAL A 97 11.59 -10.03 1.09
N TRP A 98 12.19 -10.06 2.27
CA TRP A 98 11.86 -11.00 3.34
C TRP A 98 11.15 -10.26 4.46
N TYR A 99 10.15 -10.92 5.02
CA TYR A 99 9.39 -10.47 6.17
C TYR A 99 9.39 -11.53 7.25
N ASP A 100 9.45 -11.09 8.50
CA ASP A 100 9.49 -11.98 9.66
C ASP A 100 8.93 -11.28 10.91
N ASP A 101 8.61 -12.07 11.94
CA ASP A 101 8.23 -11.63 13.28
C ASP A 101 7.18 -10.51 13.29
N ALA A 102 6.06 -10.73 12.60
CA ALA A 102 4.96 -9.78 12.56
C ALA A 102 4.28 -9.66 13.94
N GLU A 103 3.92 -8.44 14.33
CA GLU A 103 3.13 -8.15 15.51
C GLU A 103 2.02 -7.14 15.17
N LEU A 104 0.88 -7.29 15.83
CA LEU A 104 -0.23 -6.35 15.75
C LEU A 104 -0.75 -6.03 17.14
N SER A 105 -1.22 -4.80 17.31
CA SER A 105 -1.97 -4.37 18.48
C SER A 105 -3.12 -3.46 18.09
N VAL A 106 -4.19 -3.51 18.89
CA VAL A 106 -5.36 -2.63 18.76
C VAL A 106 -5.54 -1.90 20.08
N ASP A 107 -5.58 -0.57 20.03
CA ASP A 107 -5.63 0.33 21.19
C ASP A 107 -4.55 0.01 22.24
N GLY A 108 -3.34 -0.36 21.76
CA GLY A 108 -2.20 -0.73 22.60
C GLY A 108 -2.24 -2.15 23.16
N LYS A 109 -3.33 -2.91 22.96
CA LYS A 109 -3.41 -4.31 23.34
C LYS A 109 -2.84 -5.18 22.22
N LYS A 110 -1.74 -5.90 22.51
CA LYS A 110 -1.15 -6.89 21.59
C LYS A 110 -2.18 -7.96 21.25
N LEU A 111 -2.23 -8.32 19.98
CA LEU A 111 -3.02 -9.44 19.47
C LEU A 111 -2.14 -10.68 19.42
N GLU A 112 -2.74 -11.83 19.75
CA GLU A 112 -2.10 -13.13 19.54
C GLU A 112 -2.18 -13.48 18.06
N LEU A 113 -1.05 -13.47 17.38
CA LEU A 113 -0.97 -13.79 15.96
C LEU A 113 -0.45 -15.22 15.80
N PRO A 114 -1.24 -16.16 15.24
CA PRO A 114 -0.67 -17.43 14.80
C PRO A 114 0.33 -17.23 13.66
N ASN A 115 1.43 -17.98 13.73
CA ASN A 115 2.51 -18.03 12.74
C ASN A 115 3.05 -16.65 12.29
N PRO A 116 3.47 -15.76 13.21
CA PRO A 116 3.90 -14.41 12.86
C PRO A 116 5.26 -14.37 12.13
N GLY A 117 6.08 -15.40 12.33
CA GLY A 117 7.42 -15.55 11.73
C GLY A 117 7.54 -16.70 10.73
N PHE A 118 6.43 -17.15 10.12
CA PHE A 118 6.44 -18.14 9.03
C PHE A 118 7.02 -19.53 9.37
N GLU A 119 7.20 -19.85 10.65
CA GLU A 119 7.68 -21.16 11.13
C GLU A 119 6.77 -22.33 10.74
N GLU A 120 5.47 -22.07 10.57
CA GLU A 120 4.48 -23.02 10.06
C GLU A 120 4.23 -22.85 8.54
N GLY A 121 5.21 -22.31 7.83
CA GLY A 121 5.12 -22.00 6.40
C GLY A 121 4.12 -20.87 6.14
N MET A 122 3.26 -21.05 5.13
CA MET A 122 2.21 -20.06 4.77
C MET A 122 0.93 -20.18 5.60
N ALA A 123 0.90 -20.99 6.67
CA ALA A 123 -0.26 -21.05 7.54
C ALA A 123 -0.64 -19.63 8.02
N HIS A 124 -1.93 -19.27 7.89
CA HIS A 124 -2.47 -17.94 8.21
C HIS A 124 -2.01 -16.77 7.32
N TRP A 125 -1.15 -17.02 6.33
CA TRP A 125 -0.74 -16.06 5.33
C TRP A 125 -1.34 -16.42 3.97
N VAL A 126 -2.22 -15.57 3.47
CA VAL A 126 -2.82 -15.78 2.14
C VAL A 126 -2.06 -14.97 1.12
N SER A 127 -1.32 -15.66 0.25
CA SER A 127 -0.65 -15.05 -0.88
C SER A 127 -1.65 -14.53 -1.91
N ARG A 128 -1.32 -13.40 -2.51
CA ARG A 128 -2.02 -12.85 -3.66
C ARG A 128 -1.02 -12.22 -4.62
N ALA A 129 -1.32 -12.38 -5.90
CA ALA A 129 -0.63 -11.76 -7.00
C ALA A 129 -1.47 -10.61 -7.54
N ALA A 130 -0.86 -9.46 -7.86
CA ALA A 130 -1.54 -8.35 -8.50
C ALA A 130 -1.95 -8.66 -9.96
N ALA A 131 -1.27 -9.61 -10.61
CA ALA A 131 -1.56 -10.14 -11.94
C ALA A 131 -1.15 -11.62 -12.03
N ALA A 132 -1.65 -12.37 -13.02
CA ALA A 132 -1.25 -13.77 -13.21
C ALA A 132 0.28 -13.87 -13.40
N GLY A 133 0.96 -14.53 -12.46
CA GLY A 133 2.42 -14.69 -12.45
C GLY A 133 3.22 -13.56 -11.77
N ALA A 134 2.56 -12.56 -11.18
CA ALA A 134 3.23 -11.52 -10.40
C ALA A 134 3.47 -11.97 -8.95
N GLY A 135 4.65 -11.69 -8.38
CA GLY A 135 5.00 -12.05 -7.01
C GLY A 135 5.04 -13.54 -6.74
N LYS A 136 6.24 -14.11 -6.68
CA LYS A 136 6.46 -15.49 -6.24
C LYS A 136 6.63 -15.49 -4.73
N HIS A 137 5.64 -16.02 -4.02
CA HIS A 137 5.69 -16.16 -2.57
C HIS A 137 6.35 -17.48 -2.18
N GLU A 138 7.41 -17.41 -1.39
CA GLU A 138 8.13 -18.57 -0.90
C GLU A 138 8.37 -18.48 0.60
N ILE A 139 8.61 -19.64 1.21
CA ILE A 139 9.18 -19.74 2.55
C ILE A 139 10.68 -19.93 2.36
N ASP A 140 11.48 -19.03 2.91
CA ASP A 140 12.93 -19.13 2.87
C ASP A 140 13.42 -19.76 4.18
N GLU A 141 14.08 -20.91 4.09
CA GLU A 141 14.64 -21.63 5.25
C GLU A 141 16.13 -21.29 5.51
N THR A 142 16.69 -20.39 4.71
CA THR A 142 18.12 -20.01 4.76
C THR A 142 18.33 -18.56 5.20
N VAL A 143 17.31 -17.73 5.03
CA VAL A 143 17.29 -16.32 5.44
C VAL A 143 16.12 -16.13 6.39
N ALA A 144 16.40 -15.88 7.66
CA ALA A 144 15.40 -15.58 8.67
C ALA A 144 15.92 -14.50 9.63
N HIS A 145 15.02 -13.75 10.27
CA HIS A 145 15.38 -12.83 11.34
C HIS A 145 15.41 -13.58 12.67
N SER A 146 14.36 -14.35 12.94
CA SER A 146 14.30 -15.29 14.06
C SER A 146 13.94 -16.69 13.57
N GLY A 147 14.02 -17.70 14.45
CA GLY A 147 13.66 -19.06 14.08
C GLY A 147 14.49 -19.64 12.94
N LYS A 148 13.81 -20.30 11.99
CA LYS A 148 14.42 -20.98 10.83
C LYS A 148 13.81 -20.55 9.50
N ARG A 149 12.71 -19.80 9.51
CA ARG A 149 11.93 -19.48 8.31
C ARG A 149 11.60 -18.00 8.24
N SER A 150 11.42 -17.50 7.02
CA SER A 150 10.78 -16.20 6.78
C SER A 150 9.94 -16.21 5.51
N GLY A 151 9.03 -15.25 5.39
CA GLY A 151 8.21 -15.07 4.19
C GLY A 151 8.96 -14.25 3.15
N ARG A 152 9.20 -14.81 1.96
CA ARG A 152 9.92 -14.17 0.87
C ARG A 152 9.03 -13.91 -0.33
N ILE A 153 9.09 -12.69 -0.86
CA ILE A 153 8.44 -12.33 -2.13
C ILE A 153 9.54 -12.10 -3.17
N ASP A 154 9.61 -12.98 -4.17
CA ASP A 154 10.47 -12.81 -5.33
C ASP A 154 9.67 -12.17 -6.45
N ALA A 155 10.17 -11.06 -6.98
CA ALA A 155 9.53 -10.26 -8.03
C ALA A 155 8.32 -9.41 -7.62
N THR A 156 8.22 -8.29 -8.33
CA THR A 156 7.22 -7.24 -8.11
C THR A 156 5.79 -7.77 -8.26
N GLY A 157 4.86 -7.16 -7.52
CA GLY A 157 3.43 -7.43 -7.59
C GLY A 157 2.91 -8.51 -6.63
N GLY A 158 3.75 -9.01 -5.73
CA GLY A 158 3.35 -9.98 -4.71
C GLY A 158 2.96 -9.34 -3.39
N TYR A 159 1.96 -9.90 -2.72
CA TYR A 159 1.65 -9.56 -1.34
C TYR A 159 1.04 -10.72 -0.53
N TYR A 160 1.24 -10.68 0.79
CA TYR A 160 0.57 -11.52 1.77
C TYR A 160 -0.52 -10.75 2.47
N TYR A 161 -1.67 -11.38 2.68
CA TYR A 161 -2.61 -10.93 3.72
C TYR A 161 -2.50 -11.85 4.91
N TRP A 162 -2.29 -11.24 6.07
CA TRP A 162 -2.44 -11.96 7.32
C TRP A 162 -3.94 -12.23 7.58
N LYS A 163 -4.30 -13.51 7.59
CA LYS A 163 -5.66 -14.04 7.71
C LYS A 163 -5.67 -15.25 8.66
N PRO A 164 -5.65 -15.02 9.98
CA PRO A 164 -5.82 -16.09 10.96
C PRO A 164 -7.14 -16.82 10.68
N GLU A 165 -7.11 -18.15 10.69
CA GLU A 165 -8.30 -18.99 10.41
C GLU A 165 -9.03 -18.63 9.09
N GLY A 166 -8.32 -18.05 8.12
CA GLY A 166 -8.90 -17.62 6.83
C GLY A 166 -9.74 -16.34 6.90
N GLN A 167 -9.80 -15.67 8.05
CA GLN A 167 -10.62 -14.49 8.30
C GLN A 167 -9.78 -13.22 8.44
N PHE A 168 -10.40 -12.08 8.15
CA PHE A 168 -9.86 -10.77 8.54
C PHE A 168 -10.19 -10.49 10.01
N LEU A 169 -9.38 -9.66 10.67
CA LEU A 169 -9.60 -9.32 12.07
C LEU A 169 -10.72 -8.29 12.21
N ALA A 170 -11.57 -8.46 13.22
CA ALA A 170 -12.56 -7.45 13.58
C ALA A 170 -11.90 -6.16 14.09
N VAL A 171 -12.48 -5.02 13.71
CA VAL A 171 -12.12 -3.70 14.25
C VAL A 171 -13.35 -2.81 14.29
N LYS A 172 -13.37 -1.87 15.23
CA LYS A 172 -14.36 -0.81 15.29
C LYS A 172 -13.79 0.49 14.73
N PRO A 173 -14.61 1.34 14.10
CA PRO A 173 -14.17 2.68 13.70
C PRO A 173 -13.55 3.44 14.88
N GLY A 174 -12.47 4.18 14.62
CA GLY A 174 -11.78 4.98 15.63
C GLY A 174 -10.73 4.22 16.46
N GLN A 175 -10.65 2.88 16.37
CA GLN A 175 -9.59 2.14 17.06
C GLN A 175 -8.23 2.37 16.40
N LYS A 176 -7.18 2.50 17.22
CA LYS A 176 -5.81 2.62 16.73
C LYS A 176 -5.21 1.23 16.52
N ILE A 177 -4.77 0.93 15.32
CA ILE A 177 -4.00 -0.28 15.00
C ILE A 177 -2.54 0.09 14.90
N THR A 178 -1.67 -0.72 15.51
CA THR A 178 -0.21 -0.63 15.34
C THR A 178 0.32 -1.96 14.86
N ALA A 179 1.13 -1.92 13.79
CA ALA A 179 1.81 -3.07 13.23
C ALA A 179 3.32 -2.92 13.40
N ARG A 180 3.98 -4.04 13.73
CA ARG A 180 5.44 -4.18 13.73
C ARG A 180 5.82 -5.41 12.95
N PHE A 181 6.98 -5.39 12.34
CA PHE A 181 7.52 -6.54 11.64
C PHE A 181 9.01 -6.31 11.37
N TRP A 182 9.74 -7.38 11.15
CA TRP A 182 11.10 -7.33 10.65
C TRP A 182 11.08 -7.50 9.13
N ALA A 183 11.91 -6.72 8.45
CA ALA A 183 12.08 -6.86 7.01
C ALA A 183 13.52 -6.61 6.58
N LYS A 184 13.88 -7.27 5.47
CA LYS A 184 15.16 -7.15 4.78
C LYS A 184 14.91 -7.25 3.28
N CYS A 185 15.71 -6.58 2.47
CA CYS A 185 15.70 -6.70 1.00
C CYS A 185 17.02 -7.28 0.49
N SER A 186 17.06 -7.74 -0.75
CA SER A 186 18.25 -8.44 -1.29
C SER A 186 19.41 -7.49 -1.62
N GLY A 187 19.20 -6.17 -1.52
CA GLY A 187 20.06 -5.21 -2.20
C GLY A 187 19.91 -5.31 -3.71
N ARG A 188 20.49 -4.36 -4.44
CA ARG A 188 20.77 -4.53 -5.87
C ARG A 188 22.12 -5.20 -6.02
#